data_AF-A0A1W6JYJ7-F1
#
_entry.id   AF-A0A1W6JYJ7-F1
#
_cell.length_a   1.000
_cell.length_b   1.000
_cell.length_c   1.000
_cell.angle_alpha   90.00
_cell.angle_beta   90.00
_cell.angle_gamma   90.00
#
_symmetry.space_group_name_H-M   'P 1'
#
loop_
_entity.id
_entity.type
_entity.pdbx_description
1 polymer ?
#
loop_
_entity_poly.entity_id
_entity_poly.type
_entity_poly.pdbx_seq_one_letter_code
_entity_poly.pdbx_strand_id
1 'polypeptide(L)'
;MTEHLQLSKAYLYLAKNSSDAVISLSFLLKSIEELALEKMQNNSYSSDTTNKMMEYIRNSPSLYKEYRKILNEMTNYLLNGNSNVKELIDNVEKYILTITNN
;
A
#
# COMPACT_ATOMS: atom_id res chain seq x y z
N MET A 1 -15.41 5.77 9.46
CA MET A 1 -14.41 5.32 8.47
C MET A 1 -13.78 6.58 7.90
N THR A 2 -12.46 6.71 7.95
CA THR A 2 -11.77 7.90 7.45
C THR A 2 -11.65 7.89 5.92
N GLU A 3 -11.32 9.03 5.33
CA GLU A 3 -11.07 9.17 3.90
C GLU A 3 -9.84 8.35 3.46
N HIS A 4 -8.79 8.30 4.27
CA HIS A 4 -7.59 7.49 3.99
C HIS A 4 -7.90 5.99 3.92
N LEU A 5 -8.72 5.46 4.83
CA LEU A 5 -9.12 4.06 4.77
C LEU A 5 -10.01 3.76 3.54
N GLN A 6 -10.85 4.71 3.12
CA GLN A 6 -11.63 4.60 1.89
C GLN A 6 -10.73 4.58 0.65
N LEU A 7 -9.75 5.50 0.59
CA LEU A 7 -8.78 5.57 -0.50
C LEU A 7 -7.92 4.32 -0.59
N SER A 8 -7.44 3.80 0.55
CA SER A 8 -6.70 2.54 0.60
C SER A 8 -7.49 1.40 -0.03
N LYS A 9 -8.76 1.22 0.37
CA LYS A 9 -9.65 0.19 -0.20
C LYS A 9 -9.91 0.40 -1.70
N ALA A 10 -10.08 1.64 -2.14
CA ALA A 10 -10.26 1.97 -3.54
C ALA A 10 -9.01 1.63 -4.37
N TYR A 11 -7.82 1.97 -3.88
CA TYR A 11 -6.57 1.60 -4.53
C TYR A 11 -6.35 0.09 -4.58
N LEU A 12 -6.65 -0.64 -3.50
CA LEU A 12 -6.61 -2.10 -3.53
C LEU A 12 -7.57 -2.67 -4.58
N TYR A 13 -8.80 -2.15 -4.66
CA TYR A 13 -9.76 -2.56 -5.69
C TYR A 13 -9.22 -2.31 -7.09
N LEU A 14 -8.65 -1.13 -7.36
CA LEU A 14 -8.04 -0.82 -8.66
C LEU A 14 -6.86 -1.74 -8.97
N ALA A 15 -6.03 -2.05 -7.98
CA ALA A 15 -4.92 -2.99 -8.14
C ALA A 15 -5.39 -4.39 -8.53
N LYS A 16 -6.48 -4.87 -7.91
CA LYS A 16 -7.12 -6.17 -8.18
C LYS A 16 -7.69 -6.31 -9.58
N ASN A 17 -8.20 -5.22 -10.14
CA ASN A 17 -8.93 -5.23 -11.40
C ASN A 17 -8.09 -4.72 -12.58
N SER A 18 -6.89 -4.23 -12.33
CA SER A 18 -5.96 -3.86 -13.39
C SER A 18 -5.37 -5.11 -14.06
N SER A 19 -5.34 -5.11 -15.39
CA SER A 19 -4.63 -6.11 -16.20
C SER A 19 -3.14 -5.79 -16.37
N ASP A 20 -2.74 -4.55 -16.06
CA ASP A 20 -1.37 -4.07 -16.15
C ASP A 20 -0.69 -4.17 -14.77
N ALA A 21 0.45 -4.86 -14.73
CA ALA A 21 1.18 -5.12 -13.49
C ALA A 21 1.82 -3.84 -12.90
N VAL A 22 2.27 -2.90 -13.73
CA VAL A 22 2.81 -1.60 -13.26
C VAL A 22 1.71 -0.83 -12.56
N ILE A 23 0.53 -0.78 -13.16
CA ILE A 23 -0.63 -0.11 -12.59
C ILE A 23 -1.06 -0.81 -11.29
N SER A 24 -1.13 -2.15 -11.28
CA SER A 24 -1.48 -2.91 -10.08
C SER A 24 -0.51 -2.67 -8.92
N LEU A 25 0.80 -2.72 -9.18
CA LEU A 25 1.83 -2.50 -8.16
C LEU A 25 1.82 -1.06 -7.65
N SER A 26 1.62 -0.09 -8.54
CA SER A 26 1.54 1.33 -8.17
C SER A 26 0.35 1.59 -7.25
N PHE A 27 -0.81 1.01 -7.56
CA PHE A 27 -1.98 1.12 -6.70
C PHE A 27 -1.84 0.35 -5.39
N LEU A 28 -1.16 -0.81 -5.36
CA LEU A 28 -0.83 -1.48 -4.10
C LEU A 28 0.04 -0.60 -3.20
N LEU A 29 1.04 0.06 -3.78
CA LEU A 29 1.92 0.97 -3.03
C LEU A 29 1.10 2.12 -2.43
N LYS A 30 0.23 2.74 -3.25
CA LYS A 30 -0.69 3.80 -2.79
C LYS A 30 -1.63 3.32 -1.69
N SER A 31 -2.15 2.11 -1.80
CA SER A 31 -2.98 1.51 -0.75
C SER A 31 -2.26 1.42 0.60
N ILE A 32 -0.98 1.02 0.60
CA ILE A 32 -0.17 0.94 1.83
C ILE A 32 0.15 2.33 2.39
N GLU A 33 0.44 3.31 1.52
CA GLU A 33 0.68 4.70 1.91
C GLU A 33 -0.55 5.32 2.61
N GLU A 34 -1.74 5.12 2.04
CA GLU A 34 -3.00 5.58 2.66
C GLU A 34 -3.26 4.90 4.01
N LEU A 35 -2.90 3.61 4.18
CA LEU A 35 -2.99 2.95 5.48
C LEU A 35 -2.04 3.55 6.53
N ALA A 36 -0.85 3.97 6.11
CA ALA A 36 0.07 4.66 7.00
C ALA A 36 -0.55 5.98 7.48
N LEU A 37 -1.11 6.77 6.57
CA LEU A 37 -1.80 8.02 6.88
C LEU A 37 -2.99 7.81 7.81
N GLU A 38 -3.79 6.78 7.56
CA GLU A 38 -4.90 6.37 8.44
C GLU A 38 -4.42 6.08 9.86
N LYS A 39 -3.35 5.28 10.00
CA LYS A 39 -2.81 4.91 11.31
C LYS A 39 -2.16 6.06 12.05
N MET A 40 -1.62 7.03 11.33
CA MET A 40 -1.12 8.28 11.92
C MET A 40 -2.26 9.22 12.37
N GLN A 41 -3.52 8.93 12.00
CA GLN A 41 -4.69 9.80 12.17
C GLN A 41 -4.45 11.22 11.62
N ASN A 42 -3.60 11.32 10.60
CA ASN A 42 -3.14 12.62 10.11
C ASN A 42 -4.06 13.14 9.01
N ASN A 43 -5.14 13.80 9.41
CA ASN A 43 -6.13 14.38 8.49
C ASN A 43 -5.69 15.73 7.90
N SER A 44 -4.47 16.22 8.20
CA SER A 44 -3.99 17.52 7.74
C SER A 44 -2.74 17.35 6.87
N TYR A 45 -2.90 17.60 5.57
CA TYR A 45 -1.80 17.61 4.61
C TYR A 45 -0.88 18.81 4.92
N SER A 46 0.30 18.51 5.45
CA SER A 46 1.42 19.44 5.56
C SER A 46 2.46 19.11 4.48
N SER A 47 3.35 20.05 4.18
CA SER A 47 4.46 19.81 3.24
C SER A 47 5.39 18.67 3.66
N ASP A 48 5.34 18.25 4.93
CA ASP A 48 6.16 17.19 5.51
C ASP A 48 5.40 15.86 5.69
N THR A 49 4.12 15.80 5.32
CA THR A 49 3.27 14.61 5.52
C THR A 49 3.86 13.37 4.86
N THR A 50 4.48 13.51 3.67
CA THR A 50 5.15 12.39 2.98
C THR A 50 6.33 11.84 3.79
N ASN A 51 7.18 12.70 4.37
CA ASN A 51 8.32 12.23 5.15
C ASN A 51 7.86 11.50 6.41
N LYS A 52 6.87 12.06 7.12
CA LYS A 52 6.29 11.44 8.31
C LYS A 52 5.61 10.11 8.00
N MET A 53 4.90 10.02 6.88
CA MET A 53 4.32 8.77 6.39
C MET A 53 5.40 7.72 6.12
N MET A 54 6.48 8.10 5.45
CA MET A 54 7.60 7.18 5.19
C MET A 54 8.33 6.77 6.46
N GLU A 55 8.51 7.67 7.42
CA GLU A 55 9.06 7.36 8.73
C GLU A 55 8.17 6.36 9.48
N TYR A 56 6.85 6.58 9.48
CA TYR A 56 5.88 5.66 10.06
C TYR A 56 5.96 4.27 9.41
N ILE A 57 5.98 4.21 8.07
CA ILE A 57 6.11 2.94 7.33
C ILE A 57 7.38 2.21 7.76
N ARG A 58 8.54 2.88 7.78
CA ARG A 58 9.83 2.26 8.17
C ARG A 58 9.84 1.77 9.61
N ASN A 59 9.17 2.49 10.52
CA ASN A 59 9.11 2.16 11.94
C ASN A 59 8.02 1.15 12.30
N SER A 60 7.15 0.77 11.35
CA SER A 60 6.12 -0.25 11.52
C SER A 60 6.55 -1.56 10.86
N PRO A 61 7.04 -2.58 11.61
CA PRO A 61 7.66 -3.76 11.00
C PRO A 61 6.73 -4.53 10.06
N SER A 62 5.45 -4.63 10.38
CA SER A 62 4.45 -5.32 9.56
C SER A 62 4.14 -4.56 8.28
N LEU A 63 4.00 -3.23 8.36
CA LEU A 63 3.72 -2.38 7.21
C LEU A 63 4.95 -2.26 6.30
N TYR A 64 6.13 -2.08 6.88
CA TYR A 64 7.40 -2.04 6.14
C TYR A 64 7.64 -3.33 5.37
N LYS A 65 7.33 -4.48 5.96
CA LYS A 65 7.47 -5.78 5.30
C LYS A 65 6.65 -5.85 4.01
N GLU A 66 5.38 -5.44 4.05
CA GLU A 66 4.53 -5.44 2.86
C GLU A 66 4.95 -4.36 1.84
N TYR A 67 5.28 -3.15 2.32
CA TYR A 67 5.80 -2.08 1.47
C TYR A 67 7.06 -2.50 0.71
N ARG A 68 8.02 -3.13 1.39
CA ARG A 68 9.27 -3.62 0.79
C ARG A 68 9.03 -4.73 -0.23
N LYS A 69 8.09 -5.65 0.02
CA LYS A 69 7.74 -6.69 -0.96
C LYS A 69 7.20 -6.07 -2.26
N ILE A 70 6.32 -5.07 -2.15
CA ILE A 70 5.78 -4.36 -3.32
C ILE A 70 6.92 -3.69 -4.11
N LEU A 71 7.81 -2.97 -3.44
CA LEU A 71 8.97 -2.34 -4.10
C LEU A 71 9.91 -3.34 -4.78
N ASN A 72 10.17 -4.48 -4.13
CA ASN A 72 10.97 -5.55 -4.71
C ASN A 72 10.30 -6.12 -5.97
N GLU A 73 8.98 -6.29 -5.93
CA GLU A 73 8.23 -6.80 -7.08
C GLU A 73 8.17 -5.80 -8.24
N MET A 74 8.05 -4.50 -7.94
CA MET A 74 8.19 -3.43 -8.94
C MET A 74 9.56 -3.50 -9.61
N THR A 75 10.62 -3.64 -8.80
CA THR A 75 11.98 -3.77 -9.31
C THR A 75 12.14 -5.03 -10.18
N ASN A 76 11.62 -6.16 -9.70
CA ASN A 76 11.64 -7.43 -10.42
C ASN A 76 10.90 -7.34 -11.75
N TYR A 77 9.71 -6.75 -11.77
CA TYR A 77 8.92 -6.58 -12.98
C TYR A 77 9.63 -5.69 -14.00
N LEU A 78 10.24 -4.58 -13.56
CA LEU A 78 10.98 -3.68 -14.45
C LEU A 78 12.22 -4.36 -15.07
N LEU A 79 12.89 -5.23 -14.32
CA LEU A 79 14.11 -5.91 -14.80
C LEU A 79 13.79 -7.15 -15.63
N ASN A 80 12.77 -7.92 -15.25
CA ASN A 80 12.55 -9.28 -15.73
C ASN A 80 11.20 -9.49 -16.43
N GLY A 81 10.30 -8.49 -16.43
CA GLY A 81 8.97 -8.57 -17.05
C GLY A 81 7.97 -9.52 -16.36
N ASN A 82 8.39 -10.20 -15.30
CA ASN A 82 7.57 -11.13 -14.53
C ASN A 82 7.11 -10.49 -13.22
N SER A 83 5.86 -10.72 -12.83
CA SER A 83 5.39 -10.31 -11.50
C SER A 83 4.47 -11.35 -10.85
N ASN A 84 4.58 -11.47 -9.52
CA ASN A 84 3.65 -12.19 -8.67
C ASN A 84 2.71 -11.22 -7.92
N VAL A 85 2.08 -10.32 -8.67
CA VAL A 85 1.19 -9.28 -8.13
C VAL A 85 0.02 -9.85 -7.32
N LYS A 86 -0.49 -11.02 -7.71
CA LYS A 86 -1.66 -11.64 -7.07
C LYS A 86 -1.39 -11.97 -5.59
N GLU A 87 -0.23 -12.52 -5.26
CA GLU A 87 0.13 -12.82 -3.87
C GLU A 87 0.22 -11.55 -3.02
N LEU A 88 0.76 -10.46 -3.59
CA LEU A 88 0.86 -9.18 -2.90
C LEU A 88 -0.52 -8.57 -2.61
N ILE A 89 -1.43 -8.63 -3.59
CA ILE A 89 -2.81 -8.22 -3.41
C ILE A 89 -3.43 -8.92 -2.20
N ASP A 90 -3.33 -10.25 -2.15
CA ASP A 90 -3.96 -11.05 -1.08
C ASP A 90 -3.36 -10.70 0.30
N ASN A 91 -2.06 -10.41 0.37
CA ASN A 91 -1.39 -9.99 1.60
C ASN A 91 -1.86 -8.61 2.07
N VAL A 92 -1.96 -7.63 1.16
CA VAL A 92 -2.45 -6.28 1.49
C VAL A 92 -3.92 -6.32 1.90
N GLU A 93 -4.74 -7.11 1.22
CA GLU A 93 -6.16 -7.30 1.56
C GLU A 93 -6.33 -7.86 2.98
N LYS A 94 -5.59 -8.92 3.34
CA LYS A 94 -5.58 -9.47 4.71
C LYS A 94 -5.17 -8.43 5.75
N TYR A 95 -4.17 -7.60 5.42
CA TYR A 95 -3.70 -6.56 6.32
C TYR A 95 -4.78 -5.48 6.56
N ILE A 96 -5.44 -5.01 5.50
CA ILE A 96 -6.57 -4.06 5.59
C ILE A 96 -7.70 -4.64 6.44
N LEU A 97 -8.09 -5.90 6.21
CA LEU A 97 -9.17 -6.55 6.96
C LEU A 97 -8.86 -6.65 8.45
N THR A 98 -7.60 -6.89 8.82
CA THR A 98 -7.16 -6.92 10.21
C THR A 98 -7.28 -5.55 10.88
N ILE A 99 -7.08 -4.47 10.12
CA ILE A 99 -7.20 -3.10 10.61
C ILE A 99 -8.66 -2.69 10.78
N THR A 100 -9.56 -3.14 9.91
CA THR A 100 -10.98 -2.72 9.93
C THR A 100 -11.85 -3.47 10.92
N ASN A 101 -11.41 -4.64 11.38
CA ASN A 101 -12.15 -5.49 12.32
C ASN A 101 -11.69 -5.31 13.79
N ASN A 102 -10.75 -4.40 14.05
CA ASN A 102 -10.32 -3.95 15.37
C ASN A 102 -10.70 -2.47 15.55
#